data_AF-A0A1H9PLC5-F1
#
_entry.id   AF-A0A1H9PLC5-F1
#
_cell.length_a   1.000
_cell.length_b   1.000
_cell.length_c   1.000
_cell.angle_alpha   90.00
_cell.angle_beta   90.00
_cell.angle_gamma   90.00
#
_symmetry.space_group_name_H-M   'P 1'
#
loop_
_entity.id
_entity.type
_entity.pdbx_description
1 polymer ?
#
loop_
_entity_poly.entity_id
_entity_poly.type
_entity_poly.pdbx_seq_one_letter_code
_entity_poly.pdbx_strand_id
1 'polypeptide(L)'
;MRIFQLMRTVILLSFFSLAMCFFEVGLLVHAEVKNDFEEMKLEAEDADINKLSVLSDVPGFSGDGYVGDFNDKDASVSFTITVPDTDLYNLTVGYGAIYGEGKHAKIKLNGEAFTSFEMEEGFAEVSTGKVLLKEGTNTVTIMPDWTNFAIDYIKVSLAPQPMEHKVDNRLVNPNATKETQALFSYLVDNFGKSIIAGQQDSSNNDLADIRYIKELTGKTPAILGLDMMDYSPSRVEKGAETYEVEQALKWAEQGGIVTFAWHWNAPKDLIDTEDKPWWSGFYTDATTFDLEYAMNNPESEDYQLIIRDIDAIAVELKKLQDAKVPVLWRPLHEAEGGWFWWGAKGPEPTIDLWKLMYDRLTNYHKLNNLIWIWNSVDPEWYPGDEYVDIVSFDSYPEKYNYSPQNYKYEELVELSSNRKLIAMTENGPIPDPDLLTVYDSMYSYFTTWIGLITDNNSIDHLKEVYNHENVITLDELPNLDTYLEVRQLKETIKILNEYREDEQIEEPIFNDMVSVINQLLEELREKQ
;
A
#
# COMPACT_ATOMS: atom_id res chain seq x y z
N MET A 1 9.32 -41.20 -8.71
CA MET A 1 8.36 -42.25 -9.11
C MET A 1 7.24 -42.50 -8.09
N ARG A 2 7.50 -42.53 -6.77
CA ARG A 2 6.46 -42.57 -5.72
C ARG A 2 5.60 -41.29 -5.63
N ILE A 3 6.19 -40.11 -5.81
CA ILE A 3 5.50 -38.81 -5.80
C ILE A 3 4.44 -38.70 -6.92
N PHE A 4 4.71 -39.25 -8.11
CA PHE A 4 3.75 -39.27 -9.23
C PHE A 4 2.55 -40.21 -9.00
N GLN A 5 2.73 -41.29 -8.23
CA GLN A 5 1.62 -42.16 -7.80
C GLN A 5 0.81 -41.54 -6.65
N LEU A 6 1.45 -40.72 -5.81
CA LEU A 6 0.79 -39.99 -4.72
C LEU A 6 -0.02 -38.78 -5.22
N MET A 7 0.54 -37.98 -6.14
CA MET A 7 -0.20 -36.90 -6.83
C MET A 7 -1.45 -37.41 -7.55
N ARG A 8 -1.40 -38.61 -8.14
CA ARG A 8 -2.59 -39.24 -8.73
C ARG A 8 -3.68 -39.51 -7.69
N THR A 9 -3.32 -39.82 -6.46
CA THR A 9 -4.27 -40.09 -5.37
C THR A 9 -4.89 -38.80 -4.85
N VAL A 10 -4.11 -37.73 -4.74
CA VAL A 10 -4.59 -36.38 -4.38
C VAL A 10 -5.50 -35.80 -5.47
N ILE A 11 -5.14 -35.96 -6.76
CA ILE A 11 -6.00 -35.57 -7.89
C ILE A 11 -7.31 -36.38 -7.90
N LEU A 12 -7.26 -37.68 -7.56
CA LEU A 12 -8.46 -38.52 -7.42
C LEU A 12 -9.37 -38.10 -6.26
N LEU A 13 -8.81 -37.61 -5.15
CA LEU A 13 -9.56 -37.05 -4.02
C LEU A 13 -10.16 -35.67 -4.36
N SER A 14 -9.44 -34.86 -5.14
CA SER A 14 -9.89 -33.55 -5.64
C SER A 14 -11.09 -33.69 -6.60
N PHE A 15 -11.10 -34.75 -7.42
CA PHE A 15 -12.23 -35.06 -8.30
C PHE A 15 -13.46 -35.61 -7.56
N PHE A 16 -13.29 -36.14 -6.35
CA PHE A 16 -14.41 -36.61 -5.53
C PHE A 16 -15.11 -35.46 -4.79
N SER A 17 -14.41 -34.37 -4.44
CA SER A 17 -15.04 -33.21 -3.79
C SER A 17 -15.85 -32.33 -4.75
N LEU A 18 -15.53 -32.36 -6.06
CA LEU A 18 -16.25 -31.55 -7.06
C LEU A 18 -17.67 -32.07 -7.38
N ALA A 19 -18.07 -33.24 -6.89
CA ALA A 19 -19.32 -33.90 -7.25
C ALA A 19 -20.50 -33.67 -6.27
N MET A 20 -20.29 -32.97 -5.13
CA MET A 20 -21.37 -32.64 -4.19
C MET A 20 -21.25 -31.21 -3.69
N CYS A 21 -21.78 -30.26 -4.47
CA CYS A 21 -22.03 -28.91 -4.01
C CYS A 21 -23.48 -28.55 -4.33
N PHE A 22 -24.35 -28.63 -3.32
CA PHE A 22 -25.61 -27.90 -3.27
C PHE A 22 -25.87 -27.47 -1.82
N PHE A 23 -25.82 -26.14 -1.62
CA PHE A 23 -26.43 -25.30 -0.58
C PHE A 23 -26.50 -25.79 0.87
N GLU A 24 -25.90 -25.03 1.79
CA GLU A 24 -26.66 -24.17 2.72
C GLU A 24 -25.76 -23.09 3.35
N VAL A 25 -26.29 -21.86 3.45
CA VAL A 25 -25.65 -20.71 4.10
C VAL A 25 -26.17 -20.65 5.54
N GLY A 26 -25.30 -20.92 6.51
CA GLY A 26 -25.58 -20.75 7.93
C GLY A 26 -25.19 -19.35 8.40
N LEU A 27 -26.18 -18.52 8.75
CA LEU A 27 -25.97 -17.21 9.36
C LEU A 27 -25.52 -17.38 10.82
N LEU A 28 -24.28 -16.98 11.13
CA LEU A 28 -23.81 -16.84 12.52
C LEU A 28 -24.06 -15.40 12.98
N VAL A 29 -25.12 -15.22 13.76
CA VAL A 29 -25.42 -13.93 14.41
C VAL A 29 -24.45 -13.74 15.56
N HIS A 30 -23.42 -12.92 15.36
CA HIS A 30 -22.66 -12.35 16.46
C HIS A 30 -23.52 -11.28 17.15
N ALA A 31 -23.65 -11.38 18.47
CA ALA A 31 -24.33 -10.37 19.27
C ALA A 31 -23.49 -9.10 19.29
N GLU A 32 -23.85 -8.16 18.44
CA GLU A 32 -23.27 -6.82 18.37
C GLU A 32 -23.65 -6.06 19.65
N VAL A 33 -22.66 -5.74 20.48
CA VAL A 33 -22.84 -4.74 21.54
C VAL A 33 -22.93 -3.40 20.83
N LYS A 34 -24.16 -2.94 20.56
CA LYS A 34 -24.39 -1.59 20.04
C LYS A 34 -23.94 -0.58 21.09
N ASN A 35 -22.80 0.05 20.84
CA ASN A 35 -22.48 1.31 21.48
C ASN A 35 -23.30 2.39 20.73
N ASP A 36 -24.38 2.88 21.34
CA ASP A 36 -25.33 3.83 20.75
C ASP A 36 -24.78 5.27 20.74
N PHE A 37 -23.49 5.46 20.45
CA PHE A 37 -22.91 6.80 20.31
C PHE A 37 -23.49 7.48 19.06
N GLU A 38 -24.45 8.39 19.27
CA GLU A 38 -25.01 9.21 18.21
C GLU A 38 -23.94 10.16 17.66
N GLU A 39 -23.94 10.38 16.33
CA GLU A 39 -23.06 11.34 15.68
C GLU A 39 -23.17 12.71 16.37
N MET A 40 -22.03 13.23 16.81
CA MET A 40 -21.89 14.52 17.44
C MET A 40 -21.36 15.51 16.42
N LYS A 41 -22.11 16.60 16.19
CA LYS A 41 -21.64 17.75 15.44
C LYS A 41 -21.31 18.90 16.41
N LEU A 42 -20.09 19.42 16.32
CA LEU A 42 -19.60 20.52 17.14
C LEU A 42 -19.25 21.70 16.23
N GLU A 43 -20.03 22.78 16.32
CA GLU A 43 -19.82 24.00 15.54
C GLU A 43 -18.56 24.73 16.02
N ALA A 44 -17.78 25.29 15.09
CA ALA A 44 -16.48 25.89 15.39
C ALA A 44 -16.62 27.20 16.18
N GLU A 45 -17.71 27.94 16.00
CA GLU A 45 -18.00 29.17 16.74
C GLU A 45 -18.19 28.96 18.25
N ASP A 46 -18.48 27.73 18.67
CA ASP A 46 -18.62 27.33 20.07
C ASP A 46 -17.32 26.71 20.65
N ALA A 47 -16.30 26.53 19.83
CA ALA A 47 -15.03 25.91 20.21
C ALA A 47 -14.05 26.92 20.86
N ASP A 48 -12.98 26.41 21.48
CA ASP A 48 -11.92 27.25 22.03
C ASP A 48 -11.07 27.81 20.88
N ILE A 49 -11.20 29.11 20.59
CA ILE A 49 -10.45 29.78 19.53
C ILE A 49 -9.25 30.57 20.07
N ASN A 50 -8.12 30.50 19.37
CA ASN A 50 -6.91 31.25 19.65
C ASN A 50 -6.45 32.02 18.42
N LYS A 51 -6.38 33.36 18.53
CA LYS A 51 -6.00 34.27 17.43
C LYS A 51 -6.85 34.15 16.14
N LEU A 52 -8.10 33.71 16.28
CA LEU A 52 -9.08 33.59 15.20
C LEU A 52 -10.33 34.42 15.52
N SER A 53 -11.19 34.58 14.52
CA SER A 53 -12.48 35.29 14.66
C SER A 53 -13.63 34.39 14.23
N VAL A 54 -14.78 34.53 14.88
CA VAL A 54 -16.05 34.00 14.37
C VAL A 54 -16.59 34.96 13.31
N LEU A 55 -16.89 34.43 12.14
CA LEU A 55 -17.37 35.12 10.95
C LEU A 55 -18.68 34.51 10.45
N SER A 56 -19.41 35.24 9.60
CA SER A 56 -20.71 34.80 9.04
C SER A 56 -21.03 35.53 7.72
N ASP A 57 -20.02 36.10 7.08
CA ASP A 57 -20.15 37.00 5.93
C ASP A 57 -20.17 36.26 4.57
N VAL A 58 -19.67 35.03 4.52
CA VAL A 58 -19.73 34.16 3.33
C VAL A 58 -20.82 33.10 3.51
N PRO A 59 -21.75 32.89 2.57
CA PRO A 59 -22.77 31.85 2.70
C PRO A 59 -22.18 30.44 2.55
N GLY A 60 -22.79 29.44 3.20
CA GLY A 60 -22.43 28.03 3.06
C GLY A 60 -22.10 27.32 4.38
N PHE A 61 -21.91 28.07 5.46
CA PHE A 61 -21.63 27.56 6.81
C PHE A 61 -22.87 26.96 7.51
N SER A 62 -22.62 26.19 8.56
CA SER A 62 -23.60 25.63 9.48
C SER A 62 -23.76 26.49 10.74
N GLY A 63 -24.85 26.29 11.49
CA GLY A 63 -25.01 26.99 12.76
C GLY A 63 -25.17 28.51 12.59
N ASP A 64 -24.44 29.27 13.41
CA ASP A 64 -24.51 30.73 13.48
C ASP A 64 -23.30 31.41 12.81
N GLY A 65 -22.25 30.66 12.46
CA GLY A 65 -21.07 31.20 11.79
C GLY A 65 -20.01 30.14 11.45
N TYR A 66 -18.77 30.58 11.31
CA TYR A 66 -17.59 29.73 11.16
C TYR A 66 -16.38 30.44 11.76
N VAL A 67 -15.31 29.70 12.06
CA VAL A 67 -14.05 30.26 12.54
C VAL A 67 -13.09 30.48 11.38
N GLY A 68 -12.70 31.72 11.14
CA GLY A 68 -11.78 32.11 10.07
C GLY A 68 -10.56 32.88 10.56
N ASP A 69 -9.89 33.57 9.63
CA ASP A 69 -8.68 34.37 9.86
C ASP A 69 -7.44 33.56 10.26
N PHE A 70 -7.29 32.34 9.73
CA PHE A 70 -6.08 31.54 9.83
C PHE A 70 -4.89 32.21 9.11
N ASN A 71 -4.33 33.28 9.68
CA ASN A 71 -3.24 34.09 9.15
C ASN A 71 -1.98 34.05 10.04
N ASP A 72 -2.15 33.61 11.29
CA ASP A 72 -1.07 33.43 12.26
C ASP A 72 -0.80 31.93 12.40
N LYS A 73 0.47 31.54 12.29
CA LYS A 73 0.89 30.13 12.38
C LYS A 73 0.59 29.47 13.74
N ASP A 74 0.40 30.27 14.80
CA ASP A 74 0.03 29.78 16.13
C ASP A 74 -1.48 29.88 16.37
N ALA A 75 -2.27 30.28 15.36
CA ALA A 75 -3.73 30.29 15.46
C ALA A 75 -4.28 28.87 15.55
N SER A 76 -5.39 28.69 16.26
CA SER A 76 -6.00 27.37 16.40
C SER A 76 -7.46 27.45 16.80
N VAL A 77 -8.21 26.43 16.41
CA VAL A 77 -9.54 26.11 16.95
C VAL A 77 -9.48 24.74 17.62
N SER A 78 -9.89 24.65 18.87
CA SER A 78 -9.80 23.45 19.70
C SER A 78 -11.19 23.00 20.14
N PHE A 79 -11.60 21.82 19.66
CA PHE A 79 -12.84 21.16 20.02
C PHE A 79 -12.62 20.23 21.21
N THR A 80 -13.50 20.31 22.20
CA THR A 80 -13.54 19.37 23.32
C THR A 80 -14.58 18.30 23.05
N ILE A 81 -14.15 17.04 23.03
CA ILE A 81 -15.01 15.88 22.75
C ILE A 81 -15.02 14.99 24.00
N THR A 82 -16.18 14.54 24.43
CA THR A 82 -16.30 13.57 25.53
C THR A 82 -16.94 12.30 25.02
N VAL A 83 -16.24 11.17 25.17
CA VAL A 83 -16.69 9.85 24.71
C VAL A 83 -16.85 8.87 25.88
N PRO A 84 -17.81 7.92 25.80
CA PRO A 84 -18.09 6.98 26.87
C PRO A 84 -17.05 5.85 26.99
N ASP A 85 -16.37 5.51 25.89
CA ASP A 85 -15.45 4.39 25.81
C ASP A 85 -14.20 4.78 25.00
N THR A 86 -13.08 4.11 25.31
CA THR A 86 -11.89 4.21 24.47
C THR A 86 -12.11 3.38 23.20
N ASP A 87 -12.29 4.03 22.06
CA ASP A 87 -12.60 3.37 20.78
C ASP A 87 -12.18 4.24 19.59
N LEU A 88 -12.31 3.71 18.38
CA LEU A 88 -12.18 4.47 17.14
C LEU A 88 -13.47 5.23 16.81
N TYR A 89 -13.30 6.49 16.44
CA TYR A 89 -14.39 7.35 15.99
C TYR A 89 -14.02 7.95 14.64
N ASN A 90 -14.96 8.04 13.70
CA ASN A 90 -14.76 8.81 12.47
C ASN A 90 -14.69 10.30 12.81
N LEU A 91 -13.73 11.01 12.23
CA LEU A 91 -13.62 12.46 12.34
C LEU A 91 -13.76 13.11 10.96
N THR A 92 -14.83 13.88 10.78
CA THR A 92 -15.06 14.70 9.59
C THR A 92 -14.93 16.17 9.94
N VAL A 93 -14.25 16.94 9.11
CA VAL A 93 -14.11 18.38 9.28
C VAL A 93 -14.96 19.08 8.21
N GLY A 94 -15.88 19.94 8.65
CA GLY A 94 -16.51 20.94 7.81
C GLY A 94 -15.59 22.16 7.71
N TYR A 95 -15.19 22.53 6.49
CA TYR A 95 -14.24 23.61 6.24
C TYR A 95 -14.78 24.60 5.20
N GLY A 96 -14.10 25.74 5.06
CA GLY A 96 -14.33 26.71 4.00
C GLY A 96 -13.02 27.24 3.39
N ALA A 97 -12.65 26.81 2.18
CA ALA A 97 -11.55 27.41 1.43
C ALA A 97 -12.03 28.59 0.58
N ILE A 98 -12.42 29.66 1.27
CA ILE A 98 -13.06 30.85 0.67
C ILE A 98 -12.08 31.79 -0.08
N TYR A 99 -10.78 31.45 -0.11
CA TYR A 99 -9.71 32.25 -0.71
C TYR A 99 -8.85 31.44 -1.71
N GLY A 100 -9.49 30.50 -2.42
CA GLY A 100 -8.88 29.62 -3.42
C GLY A 100 -8.55 28.22 -2.88
N GLU A 101 -8.40 27.27 -3.80
CA GLU A 101 -8.10 25.86 -3.55
C GLU A 101 -6.70 25.60 -2.93
N GLY A 102 -6.48 24.34 -2.53
CA GLY A 102 -5.19 23.83 -2.06
C GLY A 102 -4.79 24.35 -0.68
N LYS A 103 -5.75 24.58 0.24
CA LYS A 103 -5.41 25.00 1.61
C LYS A 103 -5.13 23.78 2.47
N HIS A 104 -4.08 23.85 3.29
CA HIS A 104 -3.69 22.78 4.20
C HIS A 104 -3.88 23.17 5.67
N ALA A 105 -4.41 22.24 6.44
CA ALA A 105 -4.52 22.36 7.90
C ALA A 105 -3.93 21.11 8.58
N LYS A 106 -3.39 21.31 9.79
CA LYS A 106 -2.92 20.24 10.66
C LYS A 106 -3.91 19.99 11.78
N ILE A 107 -4.01 18.74 12.19
CA ILE A 107 -4.81 18.29 13.32
C ILE A 107 -3.86 17.76 14.39
N LYS A 108 -4.07 18.22 15.62
CA LYS A 108 -3.53 17.60 16.82
C LYS A 108 -4.62 16.90 17.60
N LEU A 109 -4.35 15.68 18.02
CA LEU A 109 -5.20 14.91 18.91
C LEU A 109 -4.55 14.87 20.29
N ASN A 110 -5.26 15.37 21.31
CA ASN A 110 -4.77 15.43 22.69
C ASN A 110 -3.38 16.11 22.85
N GLY A 111 -3.10 17.09 21.99
CA GLY A 111 -1.85 17.87 21.98
C GLY A 111 -0.73 17.29 21.11
N GLU A 112 -0.86 16.05 20.64
CA GLU A 112 0.10 15.38 19.76
C GLU A 112 -0.26 15.58 18.29
N ALA A 113 0.74 15.65 17.42
CA ALA A 113 0.50 15.70 15.96
C ALA A 113 -0.25 14.43 15.52
N PHE A 114 -1.33 14.59 14.77
CA PHE A 114 -2.16 13.48 14.32
C PHE A 114 -2.10 13.36 12.79
N THR A 115 -2.76 14.26 12.06
CA THR A 115 -2.82 14.24 10.60
C THR A 115 -2.88 15.65 10.02
N SER A 116 -2.87 15.76 8.70
CA SER A 116 -3.18 16.97 7.96
C SER A 116 -4.20 16.66 6.87
N PHE A 117 -4.90 17.69 6.40
CA PHE A 117 -5.83 17.56 5.30
C PHE A 117 -5.75 18.76 4.36
N GLU A 118 -6.09 18.53 3.10
CA GLU A 118 -6.21 19.54 2.06
C GLU A 118 -7.69 19.90 1.86
N MET A 119 -7.93 21.12 1.38
CA MET A 119 -9.25 21.68 1.18
C MET A 119 -9.45 22.07 -0.29
N GLU A 120 -10.59 21.64 -0.85
CA GLU A 120 -11.08 22.11 -2.15
C GLU A 120 -11.73 23.49 -2.04
N GLU A 121 -11.93 24.19 -3.16
CA GLU A 121 -12.53 25.53 -3.15
C GLU A 121 -13.97 25.52 -2.58
N GLY A 122 -14.26 26.45 -1.67
CA GLY A 122 -15.59 26.63 -1.09
C GLY A 122 -15.82 25.90 0.24
N PHE A 123 -17.08 25.79 0.66
CA PHE A 123 -17.49 25.06 1.85
C PHE A 123 -17.79 23.60 1.52
N ALA A 124 -17.12 22.68 2.21
CA ALA A 124 -17.25 21.24 2.00
C ALA A 124 -16.86 20.46 3.26
N GLU A 125 -17.01 19.14 3.20
CA GLU A 125 -16.57 18.22 4.23
C GLU A 125 -15.37 17.41 3.73
N VAL A 126 -14.44 17.10 4.64
CA VAL A 126 -13.36 16.13 4.41
C VAL A 126 -13.31 15.14 5.55
N SER A 127 -13.22 13.85 5.21
CA SER A 127 -12.92 12.81 6.20
C SER A 127 -11.43 12.89 6.53
N THR A 128 -11.10 12.87 7.82
CA THR A 128 -9.71 12.80 8.29
C THR A 128 -9.34 11.39 8.75
N GLY A 129 -10.20 10.42 8.43
CA GLY A 129 -10.16 9.04 8.88
C GLY A 129 -10.73 8.85 10.29
N LYS A 130 -10.48 7.67 10.84
CA LYS A 130 -10.72 7.34 12.24
C LYS A 130 -9.72 8.01 13.17
N VAL A 131 -10.14 8.32 14.41
CA VAL A 131 -9.33 8.81 15.53
C VAL A 131 -9.57 7.91 16.75
N LEU A 132 -8.50 7.55 17.47
CA LEU A 132 -8.62 6.87 18.76
C LEU A 132 -8.92 7.88 19.87
N LEU A 133 -10.17 7.93 20.33
CA LEU A 133 -10.56 8.76 21.47
C LEU A 133 -10.53 7.93 22.75
N LYS A 134 -9.96 8.47 23.83
CA LYS A 134 -9.94 7.81 25.14
C LYS A 134 -11.24 8.07 25.89
N GLU A 135 -11.68 7.13 26.72
CA GLU A 135 -12.81 7.35 27.64
C GLU A 135 -12.64 8.68 28.38
N GLY A 136 -13.70 9.49 28.38
CA GLY A 136 -13.70 10.83 28.94
C GLY A 136 -13.32 11.90 27.91
N THR A 137 -12.61 12.94 28.37
CA THR A 137 -12.37 14.15 27.60
C THR A 137 -11.15 14.04 26.69
N ASN A 138 -11.33 14.37 25.42
CA ASN A 138 -10.30 14.48 24.39
C ASN A 138 -10.37 15.86 23.74
N THR A 139 -9.27 16.27 23.10
CA THR A 139 -9.21 17.53 22.35
C THR A 139 -8.75 17.30 20.92
N VAL A 140 -9.51 17.82 19.95
CA VAL A 140 -9.12 17.91 18.54
C VAL A 140 -8.80 19.37 18.25
N THR A 141 -7.56 19.67 17.89
CA THR A 141 -7.09 21.03 17.62
C THR A 141 -6.69 21.16 16.16
N ILE A 142 -7.32 22.08 15.44
CA ILE A 142 -7.01 22.38 14.04
C ILE A 142 -6.16 23.65 13.99
N MET A 143 -5.05 23.57 13.27
CA MET A 143 -4.04 24.62 13.14
C MET A 143 -3.72 24.86 11.65
N PRO A 144 -3.29 26.07 11.26
CA PRO A 144 -2.90 26.33 9.90
C PRO A 144 -1.57 25.65 9.59
N ASP A 145 -1.53 24.88 8.49
CA ASP A 145 -0.26 24.66 7.79
C ASP A 145 -0.07 25.79 6.77
N TRP A 146 -1.13 26.05 6.01
CA TRP A 146 -1.26 27.20 5.12
C TRP A 146 -2.27 28.19 5.69
N THR A 147 -2.31 29.39 5.13
CA THR A 147 -3.19 30.46 5.62
C THR A 147 -4.42 30.64 4.73
N ASN A 148 -5.39 31.43 5.20
CA ASN A 148 -6.59 31.81 4.46
C ASN A 148 -7.58 30.66 4.19
N PHE A 149 -8.02 30.00 5.26
CA PHE A 149 -9.18 29.09 5.25
C PHE A 149 -10.09 29.37 6.45
N ALA A 150 -11.22 28.65 6.51
CA ALA A 150 -12.17 28.64 7.60
C ALA A 150 -12.47 27.21 8.06
N ILE A 151 -12.85 27.05 9.33
CA ILE A 151 -13.38 25.83 9.91
C ILE A 151 -14.82 26.10 10.34
N ASP A 152 -15.75 25.30 9.85
CA ASP A 152 -17.19 25.41 10.11
C ASP A 152 -17.56 24.53 11.32
N TYR A 153 -17.20 23.25 11.29
CA TYR A 153 -17.49 22.31 12.38
C TYR A 153 -16.61 21.07 12.33
N ILE A 154 -16.73 20.23 13.35
CA ILE A 154 -16.36 18.82 13.27
C ILE A 154 -17.58 17.91 13.50
N LYS A 155 -17.58 16.75 12.85
CA LYS A 155 -18.47 15.64 13.17
C LYS A 155 -17.65 14.47 13.70
N VAL A 156 -18.18 13.83 14.74
CA VAL A 156 -17.59 12.67 15.39
C VAL A 156 -18.67 11.61 15.51
N SER A 157 -18.43 10.42 14.96
CA SER A 157 -19.32 9.27 15.10
C SER A 157 -18.50 8.06 15.49
N LEU A 158 -19.09 7.05 16.14
CA LEU A 158 -18.39 5.79 16.35
C LEU A 158 -18.00 5.18 15.00
N ALA A 159 -16.76 4.71 14.88
CA ALA A 159 -16.32 4.04 13.67
C ALA A 159 -17.04 2.68 13.54
N PRO A 160 -17.43 2.28 12.32
CA PRO A 160 -17.93 0.92 12.12
C PRO A 160 -16.84 -0.09 12.46
N GLN A 161 -17.26 -1.29 12.86
CA GLN A 161 -16.33 -2.40 13.07
C GLN A 161 -15.48 -2.65 11.81
N PRO A 162 -14.20 -3.01 11.99
CA PRO A 162 -13.33 -3.53 10.93
C PRO A 162 -14.06 -4.42 9.93
N MET A 163 -13.99 -4.07 8.64
CA MET A 163 -14.48 -4.94 7.58
C MET A 163 -13.39 -5.95 7.22
N GLU A 164 -13.71 -7.24 7.29
CA GLU A 164 -12.82 -8.28 6.77
C GLU A 164 -12.52 -8.02 5.28
N HIS A 165 -11.23 -7.99 4.92
CA HIS A 165 -10.81 -7.80 3.54
C HIS A 165 -11.24 -8.97 2.66
N LYS A 166 -11.81 -8.66 1.49
CA LYS A 166 -12.31 -9.66 0.55
C LYS A 166 -11.38 -9.78 -0.65
N VAL A 167 -10.07 -9.86 -0.36
CA VAL A 167 -9.05 -9.92 -1.40
C VAL A 167 -9.20 -11.21 -2.18
N ASP A 168 -9.37 -11.08 -3.50
CA ASP A 168 -9.37 -12.23 -4.38
C ASP A 168 -7.94 -12.78 -4.47
N ASN A 169 -7.72 -14.02 -4.04
CA ASN A 169 -6.41 -14.69 -4.23
C ASN A 169 -6.23 -15.15 -5.68
N ARG A 170 -6.18 -14.17 -6.59
CA ARG A 170 -5.95 -14.34 -8.02
C ARG A 170 -5.30 -13.09 -8.58
N LEU A 171 -4.15 -13.28 -9.22
CA LEU A 171 -3.46 -12.24 -9.98
C LEU A 171 -4.24 -11.87 -11.25
N VAL A 172 -4.13 -10.61 -11.66
CA VAL A 172 -4.74 -10.09 -12.89
C VAL A 172 -4.18 -10.79 -14.13
N ASN A 173 -2.91 -11.19 -14.11
CA ASN A 173 -2.31 -12.05 -15.14
C ASN A 173 -2.68 -13.53 -14.89
N PRO A 174 -3.54 -14.15 -15.73
CA PRO A 174 -3.93 -15.54 -15.55
C PRO A 174 -2.79 -16.55 -15.82
N ASN A 175 -1.70 -16.11 -16.45
CA ASN A 175 -0.54 -16.93 -16.78
C ASN A 175 0.62 -16.77 -15.79
N ALA A 176 0.38 -16.12 -14.63
CA ALA A 176 1.40 -15.89 -13.61
C ALA A 176 2.17 -17.18 -13.25
N THR A 177 3.49 -17.07 -13.03
CA THR A 177 4.30 -18.24 -12.67
C THR A 177 3.90 -18.80 -11.31
N LYS A 178 4.29 -20.05 -11.03
CA LYS A 178 4.00 -20.70 -9.74
C LYS A 178 4.56 -19.88 -8.57
N GLU A 179 5.77 -19.37 -8.73
CA GLU A 179 6.48 -18.59 -7.71
C GLU A 179 5.78 -17.25 -7.43
N THR A 180 5.20 -16.64 -8.47
CA THR A 180 4.42 -15.39 -8.35
C THR A 180 3.08 -15.64 -7.70
N GLN A 181 2.40 -16.74 -8.04
CA GLN A 181 1.17 -17.17 -7.37
C GLN A 181 1.43 -17.51 -5.89
N ALA A 182 2.59 -18.10 -5.58
CA ALA A 182 3.00 -18.42 -4.22
C ALA A 182 3.23 -17.15 -3.39
N LEU A 183 4.00 -16.18 -3.92
CA LEU A 183 4.19 -14.89 -3.27
C LEU A 183 2.86 -14.18 -3.06
N PHE A 184 2.03 -14.05 -4.10
CA PHE A 184 0.73 -13.37 -3.97
C PHE A 184 -0.19 -14.06 -2.97
N SER A 185 -0.26 -15.40 -2.98
CA SER A 185 -1.04 -16.16 -1.99
C SER A 185 -0.55 -15.91 -0.56
N TYR A 186 0.77 -15.80 -0.37
CA TYR A 186 1.34 -15.48 0.92
C TYR A 186 0.94 -14.08 1.38
N LEU A 187 1.02 -13.09 0.50
CA LEU A 187 0.58 -11.73 0.82
C LEU A 187 -0.91 -11.70 1.19
N VAL A 188 -1.78 -12.38 0.43
CA VAL A 188 -3.22 -12.47 0.74
C VAL A 188 -3.48 -13.17 2.06
N ASP A 189 -2.84 -14.31 2.32
CA ASP A 189 -3.06 -15.05 3.57
C ASP A 189 -2.53 -14.28 4.80
N ASN A 190 -1.58 -13.35 4.62
CA ASN A 190 -0.99 -12.50 5.66
C ASN A 190 -1.69 -11.15 5.85
N PHE A 191 -2.39 -10.64 4.83
CA PHE A 191 -2.98 -9.30 4.84
C PHE A 191 -3.98 -9.12 6.00
N GLY A 192 -3.91 -7.95 6.66
CA GLY A 192 -4.69 -7.66 7.86
C GLY A 192 -4.12 -8.23 9.17
N LYS A 193 -3.15 -9.15 9.13
CA LYS A 193 -2.60 -9.82 10.34
C LYS A 193 -1.26 -9.28 10.77
N SER A 194 -0.37 -9.08 9.81
CA SER A 194 1.00 -8.62 10.05
C SER A 194 1.49 -7.80 8.87
N ILE A 195 2.43 -6.89 9.10
CA ILE A 195 3.04 -6.06 8.07
C ILE A 195 4.45 -6.60 7.75
N ILE A 196 4.77 -6.77 6.47
CA ILE A 196 6.09 -7.25 6.06
C ILE A 196 7.06 -6.07 5.99
N ALA A 197 8.20 -6.17 6.66
CA ALA A 197 9.20 -5.11 6.70
C ALA A 197 9.98 -5.04 5.38
N GLY A 198 10.06 -3.85 4.80
CA GLY A 198 10.83 -3.58 3.58
C GLY A 198 11.75 -2.37 3.71
N GLN A 199 12.81 -2.38 2.92
CA GLN A 199 13.78 -1.30 2.83
C GLN A 199 14.14 -1.05 1.36
N GLN A 200 14.01 0.20 0.89
CA GLN A 200 14.64 0.63 -0.36
C GLN A 200 16.13 0.80 -0.12
N ASP A 201 16.95 0.21 -0.96
CA ASP A 201 18.40 0.37 -0.88
C ASP A 201 19.01 0.26 -2.29
N SER A 202 20.33 0.28 -2.41
CA SER A 202 20.98 0.18 -3.73
C SER A 202 22.20 -0.72 -3.73
N SER A 203 22.42 -1.41 -4.84
CA SER A 203 23.70 -2.08 -5.11
C SER A 203 24.89 -1.10 -5.06
N ASN A 204 24.68 0.17 -5.40
CA ASN A 204 25.75 1.19 -5.45
C ASN A 204 26.27 1.62 -4.08
N ASN A 205 25.46 1.51 -3.01
CA ASN A 205 25.90 1.78 -1.64
C ASN A 205 26.16 0.49 -0.84
N ASP A 206 26.14 -0.67 -1.52
CA ASP A 206 26.32 -1.99 -0.94
C ASP A 206 25.28 -2.31 0.16
N LEU A 207 24.03 -1.89 -0.04
CA LEU A 207 22.92 -2.08 0.90
C LEU A 207 23.19 -1.50 2.31
N ALA A 208 23.58 -0.22 2.36
CA ALA A 208 24.01 0.41 3.61
C ALA A 208 22.92 0.48 4.69
N ASP A 209 21.68 0.76 4.31
CA ASP A 209 20.57 0.89 5.26
C ASP A 209 20.15 -0.47 5.80
N ILE A 210 20.10 -1.50 4.94
CA ILE A 210 19.81 -2.88 5.38
C ILE A 210 20.85 -3.37 6.40
N ARG A 211 22.14 -3.11 6.15
CA ARG A 211 23.19 -3.47 7.12
C ARG A 211 23.03 -2.73 8.43
N TYR A 212 22.73 -1.44 8.37
CA TYR A 212 22.51 -0.64 9.56
C TYR A 212 21.36 -1.19 10.41
N ILE A 213 20.22 -1.53 9.78
CA ILE A 213 19.08 -2.16 10.45
C ILE A 213 19.52 -3.45 11.13
N LYS A 214 20.23 -4.33 10.42
CA LYS A 214 20.72 -5.60 10.97
C LYS A 214 21.66 -5.43 12.15
N GLU A 215 22.59 -4.48 12.07
CA GLU A 215 23.52 -4.18 13.17
C GLU A 215 22.78 -3.61 14.39
N LEU A 216 21.73 -2.81 14.17
CA LEU A 216 20.99 -2.12 15.22
C LEU A 216 19.99 -3.02 15.94
N THR A 217 19.23 -3.81 15.17
CA THR A 217 18.05 -4.55 15.66
C THR A 217 18.29 -6.05 15.73
N GLY A 218 19.32 -6.56 15.06
CA GLY A 218 19.57 -8.00 14.89
C GLY A 218 18.70 -8.66 13.81
N LYS A 219 17.78 -7.92 13.19
CA LYS A 219 16.80 -8.39 12.22
C LYS A 219 17.08 -7.81 10.83
N THR A 220 16.66 -8.51 9.78
CA THR A 220 16.85 -8.07 8.39
C THR A 220 15.47 -7.85 7.76
N PRO A 221 15.19 -6.74 7.05
CA PRO A 221 13.93 -6.56 6.32
C PRO A 221 13.67 -7.76 5.40
N ALA A 222 12.41 -8.14 5.22
CA ALA A 222 12.01 -9.23 4.34
C ALA A 222 11.98 -8.80 2.86
N ILE A 223 11.66 -7.52 2.60
CA ILE A 223 11.58 -6.94 1.25
C ILE A 223 12.79 -6.04 1.00
N LEU A 224 13.42 -6.22 -0.17
CA LEU A 224 14.38 -5.27 -0.72
C LEU A 224 13.72 -4.51 -1.87
N GLY A 225 13.62 -3.19 -1.73
CA GLY A 225 13.20 -2.27 -2.78
C GLY A 225 14.39 -1.77 -3.59
N LEU A 226 14.24 -1.79 -4.91
CA LEU A 226 15.26 -1.46 -5.90
C LEU A 226 14.64 -0.61 -7.03
N ASP A 227 15.48 -0.11 -7.93
CA ASP A 227 15.05 0.79 -9.00
C ASP A 227 15.59 0.40 -10.37
N MET A 228 14.71 0.46 -11.38
CA MET A 228 15.09 0.27 -12.78
C MET A 228 15.65 1.53 -13.46
N MET A 229 15.74 2.66 -12.74
CA MET A 229 16.14 3.99 -13.23
C MET A 229 17.35 3.96 -14.16
N ASP A 230 18.45 3.35 -13.73
CA ASP A 230 19.72 3.35 -14.47
C ASP A 230 19.77 2.33 -15.62
N TYR A 231 18.73 1.50 -15.80
CA TYR A 231 18.51 0.73 -17.02
C TYR A 231 17.76 1.51 -18.10
N SER A 232 17.23 2.70 -17.79
CA SER A 232 16.56 3.57 -18.78
C SER A 232 17.54 3.92 -19.92
N PRO A 233 17.22 3.65 -21.19
CA PRO A 233 18.14 3.89 -22.30
C PRO A 233 18.70 5.32 -22.36
N SER A 234 17.91 6.34 -22.02
CA SER A 234 18.36 7.73 -21.98
C SER A 234 19.48 8.00 -20.96
N ARG A 235 19.54 7.23 -19.86
CA ARG A 235 20.62 7.26 -18.87
C ARG A 235 21.80 6.39 -19.30
N VAL A 236 21.54 5.21 -19.84
CA VAL A 236 22.59 4.31 -20.37
C VAL A 236 23.39 5.00 -21.48
N GLU A 237 22.74 5.76 -22.37
CA GLU A 237 23.39 6.57 -23.40
C GLU A 237 24.33 7.65 -22.84
N LYS A 238 24.09 8.08 -21.59
CA LYS A 238 24.93 9.02 -20.83
C LYS A 238 25.97 8.31 -19.94
N GLY A 239 26.03 6.98 -19.97
CA GLY A 239 27.02 6.18 -19.25
C GLY A 239 26.61 5.75 -17.85
N ALA A 240 25.32 5.76 -17.52
CA ALA A 240 24.84 5.13 -16.29
C ALA A 240 25.08 3.61 -16.33
N GLU A 241 25.52 3.06 -15.20
CA GLU A 241 25.72 1.63 -14.98
C GLU A 241 25.10 1.25 -13.64
N THR A 242 24.45 0.09 -13.56
CA THR A 242 23.82 -0.40 -12.34
C THR A 242 23.82 -1.93 -12.29
N TYR A 243 23.65 -2.46 -11.08
CA TYR A 243 23.61 -3.89 -10.78
C TYR A 243 22.39 -4.28 -9.93
N GLU A 244 21.31 -3.49 -9.98
CA GLU A 244 20.14 -3.75 -9.13
C GLU A 244 19.50 -5.11 -9.43
N VAL A 245 19.45 -5.57 -10.68
CA VAL A 245 18.90 -6.90 -11.02
C VAL A 245 19.78 -8.02 -10.45
N GLU A 246 21.10 -7.89 -10.55
CA GLU A 246 22.03 -8.84 -9.93
C GLU A 246 21.89 -8.85 -8.40
N GLN A 247 21.61 -7.69 -7.80
CA GLN A 247 21.37 -7.58 -6.37
C GLN A 247 20.03 -8.21 -5.95
N ALA A 248 18.97 -8.03 -6.76
CA ALA A 248 17.68 -8.68 -6.57
C ALA A 248 17.81 -10.22 -6.61
N LEU A 249 18.59 -10.76 -7.55
CA LEU A 249 18.87 -12.20 -7.62
C LEU A 249 19.53 -12.73 -6.35
N LYS A 250 20.55 -12.03 -5.83
CA LYS A 250 21.21 -12.41 -4.56
C LYS A 250 20.28 -12.31 -3.35
N TRP A 251 19.34 -11.38 -3.37
CA TRP A 251 18.36 -11.23 -2.31
C TRP A 251 17.34 -12.38 -2.33
N ALA A 252 16.83 -12.70 -3.51
CA ALA A 252 15.90 -13.81 -3.71
C ALA A 252 16.54 -15.18 -3.36
N GLU A 253 17.84 -15.37 -3.63
CA GLU A 253 18.59 -16.58 -3.20
C GLU A 253 18.58 -16.80 -1.67
N GLN A 254 18.38 -15.74 -0.88
CA GLN A 254 18.27 -15.79 0.58
C GLN A 254 16.81 -15.95 1.06
N GLY A 255 15.86 -16.13 0.13
CA GLY A 255 14.43 -16.21 0.42
C GLY A 255 13.73 -14.86 0.55
N GLY A 256 14.43 -13.76 0.28
CA GLY A 256 13.89 -12.41 0.36
C GLY A 256 12.96 -12.06 -0.80
N ILE A 257 12.01 -11.16 -0.53
CA ILE A 257 11.08 -10.63 -1.54
C ILE A 257 11.71 -9.41 -2.20
N VAL A 258 11.51 -9.23 -3.50
CA VAL A 258 12.02 -8.07 -4.26
C VAL A 258 10.88 -7.21 -4.78
N THR A 259 11.02 -5.89 -4.65
CA THR A 259 10.16 -4.90 -5.30
C THR A 259 10.99 -3.97 -6.15
N PHE A 260 10.46 -3.57 -7.31
CA PHE A 260 11.10 -2.62 -8.20
C PHE A 260 10.15 -1.46 -8.48
N ALA A 261 10.64 -0.25 -8.21
CA ALA A 261 10.15 0.97 -8.83
C ALA A 261 10.88 1.22 -10.16
N TRP A 262 10.41 2.21 -10.91
CA TRP A 262 11.14 2.70 -12.07
C TRP A 262 11.02 4.22 -12.15
N HIS A 263 12.05 4.93 -11.68
CA HIS A 263 12.21 6.35 -12.01
C HIS A 263 12.57 6.48 -13.49
N TRP A 264 11.56 6.40 -14.35
CA TRP A 264 11.73 6.35 -15.79
C TRP A 264 12.26 7.69 -16.30
N ASN A 265 13.55 7.74 -16.63
CA ASN A 265 14.16 8.94 -17.19
C ASN A 265 13.66 9.10 -18.64
N ALA A 266 13.03 10.24 -18.97
CA ALA A 266 12.31 10.41 -20.23
C ALA A 266 13.15 9.98 -21.45
N PRO A 267 12.54 9.35 -22.48
CA PRO A 267 13.31 8.72 -23.56
C PRO A 267 14.11 9.72 -24.42
N LYS A 268 13.64 10.97 -24.50
CA LYS A 268 14.26 12.10 -25.21
C LYS A 268 13.79 13.45 -24.61
N ASP A 269 14.18 14.55 -25.25
CA ASP A 269 13.75 15.91 -24.94
C ASP A 269 14.10 16.39 -23.52
N LEU A 270 15.18 15.82 -22.97
CA LEU A 270 15.81 16.24 -21.73
C LEU A 270 16.35 17.67 -21.85
N ILE A 271 16.11 18.49 -20.84
CA ILE A 271 16.56 19.88 -20.81
C ILE A 271 18.09 19.96 -20.69
N ASP A 272 18.69 19.09 -19.87
CA ASP A 272 20.14 18.91 -19.69
C ASP A 272 20.91 20.22 -19.48
N THR A 273 20.52 20.97 -18.45
CA THR A 273 21.21 22.19 -17.99
C THR A 273 21.81 21.97 -16.60
N GLU A 274 22.59 22.94 -16.09
CA GLU A 274 23.18 22.85 -14.75
C GLU A 274 22.12 22.67 -13.65
N ASP A 275 21.01 23.41 -13.73
CA ASP A 275 19.91 23.34 -12.77
C ASP A 275 18.97 22.14 -13.02
N LYS A 276 18.98 21.59 -14.24
CA LYS A 276 18.11 20.48 -14.68
C LYS A 276 18.93 19.46 -15.46
N PRO A 277 19.84 18.75 -14.79
CA PRO A 277 20.78 17.85 -15.45
C PRO A 277 20.05 16.63 -16.03
N TRP A 278 20.62 16.00 -17.07
CA TRP A 278 20.00 14.83 -17.72
C TRP A 278 19.56 13.70 -16.77
N TRP A 279 20.26 13.52 -15.64
CA TRP A 279 19.93 12.50 -14.65
C TRP A 279 18.67 12.83 -13.84
N SER A 280 18.19 14.07 -13.86
CA SER A 280 16.89 14.44 -13.29
C SER A 280 15.73 14.24 -14.27
N GLY A 281 15.98 13.64 -15.44
CA GLY A 281 15.05 13.57 -16.57
C GLY A 281 13.76 12.76 -16.38
N PHE A 282 13.55 12.18 -15.21
CA PHE A 282 12.26 11.61 -14.80
C PHE A 282 11.29 12.69 -14.27
N TYR A 283 11.78 13.83 -13.78
CA TYR A 283 10.93 14.94 -13.37
C TYR A 283 10.36 15.68 -14.57
N THR A 284 9.08 16.07 -14.45
CA THR A 284 8.35 16.91 -15.40
C THR A 284 9.10 18.19 -15.71
N ASP A 285 9.78 18.78 -14.72
CA ASP A 285 10.46 20.04 -14.90
C ASP A 285 11.79 19.91 -15.66
N ALA A 286 12.35 18.71 -15.80
CA ALA A 286 13.66 18.42 -16.40
C ALA A 286 13.57 17.87 -17.84
N THR A 287 12.36 17.72 -18.39
CA THR A 287 12.10 17.27 -19.76
C THR A 287 10.99 18.07 -20.41
N THR A 288 10.97 18.09 -21.74
CA THR A 288 9.85 18.63 -22.53
C THR A 288 9.09 17.52 -23.28
N PHE A 289 9.36 16.25 -22.95
CA PHE A 289 8.69 15.10 -23.52
C PHE A 289 7.18 15.15 -23.26
N ASP A 290 6.38 14.97 -24.31
CA ASP A 290 4.92 15.10 -24.26
C ASP A 290 4.25 13.73 -24.35
N LEU A 291 3.87 13.16 -23.20
CA LEU A 291 3.22 11.86 -23.14
C LEU A 291 1.88 11.84 -23.90
N GLU A 292 1.06 12.89 -23.77
CA GLU A 292 -0.23 12.96 -24.46
C GLU A 292 -0.03 12.92 -25.98
N TYR A 293 0.96 13.65 -26.51
CA TYR A 293 1.29 13.58 -27.93
C TYR A 293 1.76 12.18 -28.32
N ALA A 294 2.65 11.56 -27.54
CA ALA A 294 3.17 10.23 -27.84
C ALA A 294 2.02 9.18 -27.90
N MET A 295 1.14 9.16 -26.91
CA MET A 295 0.02 8.20 -26.84
C MET A 295 -1.01 8.42 -27.95
N ASN A 296 -1.26 9.67 -28.34
CA ASN A 296 -2.17 10.00 -29.45
C ASN A 296 -1.57 9.76 -30.84
N ASN A 297 -0.26 9.48 -30.95
CA ASN A 297 0.42 9.30 -32.23
C ASN A 297 1.31 8.03 -32.21
N PRO A 298 0.75 6.80 -32.29
CA PRO A 298 1.52 5.55 -32.20
C PRO A 298 2.61 5.34 -33.26
N GLU A 299 2.50 6.02 -34.41
CA GLU A 299 3.50 6.00 -35.48
C GLU A 299 4.63 7.03 -35.28
N SER A 300 4.55 7.84 -34.22
CA SER A 300 5.57 8.86 -33.89
C SER A 300 6.84 8.24 -33.32
N GLU A 301 7.96 8.94 -33.48
CA GLU A 301 9.21 8.57 -32.82
C GLU A 301 9.05 8.51 -31.29
N ASP A 302 8.29 9.44 -30.70
CA ASP A 302 8.01 9.55 -29.27
C ASP A 302 7.42 8.25 -28.71
N TYR A 303 6.37 7.71 -29.38
CA TYR A 303 5.78 6.44 -29.01
C TYR A 303 6.75 5.27 -29.19
N GLN A 304 7.51 5.24 -30.29
CA GLN A 304 8.49 4.17 -30.52
C GLN A 304 9.61 4.17 -29.47
N LEU A 305 9.99 5.34 -28.95
CA LEU A 305 10.96 5.45 -27.86
C LEU A 305 10.39 5.00 -26.50
N ILE A 306 9.10 5.24 -26.23
CA ILE A 306 8.40 4.64 -25.09
C ILE A 306 8.49 3.11 -25.16
N ILE A 307 8.18 2.52 -26.33
CA ILE A 307 8.28 1.08 -26.55
C ILE A 307 9.71 0.57 -26.38
N ARG A 308 10.71 1.29 -26.93
CA ARG A 308 12.13 0.96 -26.76
C ARG A 308 12.51 0.82 -25.28
N ASP A 309 12.11 1.80 -24.47
CA ASP A 309 12.46 1.84 -23.06
C ASP A 309 11.77 0.70 -22.29
N ILE A 310 10.48 0.46 -22.53
CA ILE A 310 9.76 -0.69 -21.94
C ILE A 310 10.43 -2.01 -22.35
N ASP A 311 10.82 -2.15 -23.62
CA ASP A 311 11.50 -3.35 -24.13
C ASP A 311 12.88 -3.53 -23.48
N ALA A 312 13.59 -2.45 -23.16
CA ALA A 312 14.87 -2.51 -22.44
C ALA A 312 14.68 -3.00 -20.99
N ILE A 313 13.68 -2.48 -20.28
CA ILE A 313 13.33 -2.95 -18.93
C ILE A 313 12.83 -4.40 -18.97
N ALA A 314 12.11 -4.80 -20.02
CA ALA A 314 11.65 -6.17 -20.18
C ALA A 314 12.80 -7.18 -20.23
N VAL A 315 13.94 -6.82 -20.83
CA VAL A 315 15.16 -7.67 -20.85
C VAL A 315 15.65 -7.94 -19.44
N GLU A 316 15.61 -6.94 -18.57
CA GLU A 316 16.06 -7.03 -17.19
C GLU A 316 15.09 -7.83 -16.32
N LEU A 317 13.79 -7.54 -16.40
CA LEU A 317 12.74 -8.33 -15.73
C LEU A 317 12.73 -9.80 -16.17
N LYS A 318 13.10 -10.07 -17.44
CA LYS A 318 13.19 -11.43 -17.98
C LYS A 318 14.29 -12.25 -17.29
N LYS A 319 15.41 -11.63 -16.90
CA LYS A 319 16.46 -12.32 -16.12
C LYS A 319 15.91 -12.83 -14.78
N LEU A 320 15.11 -12.00 -14.09
CA LEU A 320 14.44 -12.38 -12.84
C LEU A 320 13.45 -13.53 -13.08
N GLN A 321 12.63 -13.46 -14.13
CA GLN A 321 11.71 -14.54 -14.48
C GLN A 321 12.44 -15.86 -14.76
N ASP A 322 13.52 -15.83 -15.52
CA ASP A 322 14.28 -17.03 -15.88
C ASP A 322 14.96 -17.65 -14.65
N ALA A 323 15.29 -16.82 -13.65
CA ALA A 323 15.71 -17.24 -12.31
C ALA A 323 14.55 -17.61 -11.37
N LYS A 324 13.30 -17.58 -11.85
CA LYS A 324 12.06 -17.86 -11.11
C LYS A 324 11.79 -16.90 -9.95
N VAL A 325 12.27 -15.68 -10.04
CA VAL A 325 12.08 -14.65 -9.02
C VAL A 325 10.79 -13.87 -9.33
N PRO A 326 9.78 -13.93 -8.45
CA PRO A 326 8.61 -13.06 -8.55
C PRO A 326 8.99 -11.62 -8.16
N VAL A 327 8.34 -10.63 -8.79
CA VAL A 327 8.63 -9.21 -8.62
C VAL A 327 7.37 -8.44 -8.27
N LEU A 328 7.42 -7.70 -7.16
CA LEU A 328 6.47 -6.64 -6.85
C LEU A 328 6.79 -5.43 -7.73
N TRP A 329 6.07 -5.28 -8.84
CA TRP A 329 6.36 -4.34 -9.92
C TRP A 329 5.51 -3.07 -9.78
N ARG A 330 6.15 -1.94 -9.48
CA ARG A 330 5.51 -0.64 -9.20
C ARG A 330 6.01 0.45 -10.17
N PRO A 331 5.65 0.38 -11.46
CA PRO A 331 6.02 1.41 -12.43
C PRO A 331 5.11 2.64 -12.29
N LEU A 332 5.50 3.75 -12.93
CA LEU A 332 4.68 4.96 -13.05
C LEU A 332 4.13 5.46 -11.70
N HIS A 333 4.94 5.34 -10.64
CA HIS A 333 4.53 5.70 -9.28
C HIS A 333 4.30 7.21 -9.12
N GLU A 334 3.51 7.57 -8.10
CA GLU A 334 3.16 8.96 -7.75
C GLU A 334 2.60 9.77 -8.92
N ALA A 335 1.87 9.11 -9.83
CA ALA A 335 1.37 9.72 -11.05
C ALA A 335 0.49 10.96 -10.79
N GLU A 336 -0.40 10.87 -9.80
CA GLU A 336 -1.34 11.94 -9.45
C GLU A 336 -0.66 13.24 -9.02
N GLY A 337 0.58 13.17 -8.52
CA GLY A 337 1.37 14.32 -8.12
C GLY A 337 1.87 15.18 -9.30
N GLY A 338 1.94 14.62 -10.50
CA GLY A 338 2.32 15.34 -11.73
C GLY A 338 3.79 15.82 -11.80
N TRP A 339 4.60 15.59 -10.76
CA TRP A 339 6.02 15.95 -10.76
C TRP A 339 6.90 15.02 -11.60
N PHE A 340 6.41 13.83 -11.94
CA PHE A 340 7.06 12.96 -12.92
C PHE A 340 6.39 13.07 -14.30
N TRP A 341 7.18 12.95 -15.36
CA TRP A 341 6.71 13.24 -16.72
C TRP A 341 5.52 12.37 -17.15
N TRP A 342 5.38 11.16 -16.58
CA TRP A 342 4.26 10.28 -16.87
C TRP A 342 2.93 10.74 -16.29
N GLY A 343 2.94 11.61 -15.27
CA GLY A 343 1.75 12.25 -14.69
C GLY A 343 1.50 13.69 -15.17
N ALA A 344 2.41 14.27 -15.96
CA ALA A 344 2.39 15.69 -16.30
C ALA A 344 1.19 16.16 -17.16
N LYS A 345 0.45 15.23 -17.76
CA LYS A 345 -0.63 15.50 -18.74
C LYS A 345 -2.00 15.06 -18.23
N GLY A 346 -2.12 14.82 -16.92
CA GLY A 346 -3.35 14.35 -16.29
C GLY A 346 -3.56 12.83 -16.44
N PRO A 347 -4.70 12.32 -15.94
CA PRO A 347 -4.90 10.88 -15.73
C PRO A 347 -4.98 10.05 -17.02
N GLU A 348 -5.67 10.53 -18.06
CA GLU A 348 -5.96 9.73 -19.26
C GLU A 348 -4.68 9.25 -19.98
N PRO A 349 -3.69 10.11 -20.31
CA PRO A 349 -2.44 9.66 -20.91
C PRO A 349 -1.65 8.69 -20.03
N THR A 350 -1.71 8.85 -18.70
CA THR A 350 -1.04 7.95 -17.75
C THR A 350 -1.70 6.56 -17.73
N ILE A 351 -3.03 6.51 -17.71
CA ILE A 351 -3.79 5.26 -17.76
C ILE A 351 -3.51 4.50 -19.06
N ASP A 352 -3.46 5.22 -20.19
CA ASP A 352 -3.10 4.62 -21.48
C ASP A 352 -1.66 4.07 -21.46
N LEU A 353 -0.71 4.79 -20.86
CA LEU A 353 0.67 4.33 -20.71
C LEU A 353 0.77 3.10 -19.80
N TRP A 354 0.02 3.06 -18.70
CA TRP A 354 -0.06 1.90 -17.80
C TRP A 354 -0.55 0.66 -18.56
N LYS A 355 -1.66 0.79 -19.29
CA LYS A 355 -2.24 -0.31 -20.08
C LYS A 355 -1.32 -0.76 -21.21
N LEU A 356 -0.62 0.18 -21.86
CA LEU A 356 0.41 -0.13 -22.84
C LEU A 356 1.56 -0.93 -22.22
N MET A 357 2.08 -0.50 -21.07
CA MET A 357 3.16 -1.20 -20.37
C MET A 357 2.71 -2.59 -19.94
N TYR A 358 1.50 -2.73 -19.41
CA TYR A 358 0.92 -4.03 -19.07
C TYR A 358 0.88 -4.96 -20.28
N ASP A 359 0.29 -4.52 -21.40
CA ASP A 359 0.23 -5.34 -22.61
C ASP A 359 1.63 -5.69 -23.13
N ARG A 360 2.55 -4.72 -23.13
CA ARG A 360 3.90 -4.93 -23.64
C ARG A 360 4.70 -5.91 -22.77
N LEU A 361 4.70 -5.75 -21.45
CA LEU A 361 5.44 -6.62 -20.54
C LEU A 361 4.76 -8.00 -20.40
N THR A 362 3.46 -8.04 -20.10
CA THR A 362 2.75 -9.28 -19.80
C THR A 362 2.33 -10.04 -21.06
N ASN A 363 1.72 -9.37 -22.05
CA ASN A 363 1.19 -10.06 -23.23
C ASN A 363 2.23 -10.22 -24.34
N TYR A 364 3.05 -9.21 -24.63
CA TYR A 364 4.05 -9.30 -25.70
C TYR A 364 5.32 -10.03 -25.22
N HIS A 365 5.96 -9.58 -24.14
CA HIS A 365 7.20 -10.18 -23.61
C HIS A 365 6.99 -11.44 -22.77
N LYS A 366 5.74 -11.77 -22.40
CA LYS A 366 5.40 -12.93 -21.56
C LYS A 366 6.11 -12.92 -20.21
N LEU A 367 6.19 -11.73 -19.61
CA LEU A 367 6.60 -11.55 -18.23
C LEU A 367 5.42 -11.87 -17.32
N ASN A 368 5.44 -13.09 -16.83
CA ASN A 368 4.47 -13.71 -15.94
C ASN A 368 4.94 -13.75 -14.49
N ASN A 369 6.09 -13.14 -14.18
CA ASN A 369 6.63 -13.05 -12.83
C ASN A 369 6.32 -11.73 -12.10
N LEU A 370 5.44 -10.90 -12.65
CA LEU A 370 5.13 -9.56 -12.13
C LEU A 370 3.81 -9.56 -11.37
N ILE A 371 3.81 -8.90 -10.21
CA ILE A 371 2.63 -8.50 -9.44
C ILE A 371 2.52 -6.98 -9.58
N TRP A 372 1.47 -6.48 -10.20
CA TRP A 372 1.31 -5.09 -10.62
C TRP A 372 0.78 -4.20 -9.48
N ILE A 373 1.52 -3.14 -9.16
CA ILE A 373 1.23 -2.27 -8.01
C ILE A 373 0.95 -0.85 -8.47
N TRP A 374 -0.29 -0.41 -8.33
CA TRP A 374 -0.72 0.95 -8.64
C TRP A 374 -0.50 1.87 -7.45
N ASN A 375 0.03 3.08 -7.69
CA ASN A 375 0.42 4.01 -6.64
C ASN A 375 -0.24 5.39 -6.82
N SER A 376 -1.50 5.46 -6.41
CA SER A 376 -2.32 6.67 -6.35
C SER A 376 -3.64 6.28 -5.67
N VAL A 377 -4.18 7.22 -4.89
CA VAL A 377 -5.45 7.03 -4.16
C VAL A 377 -6.64 7.63 -4.93
N ASP A 378 -6.37 8.54 -5.86
CA ASP A 378 -7.38 9.21 -6.67
C ASP A 378 -8.05 8.25 -7.69
N PRO A 379 -9.38 8.05 -7.61
CA PRO A 379 -10.13 7.23 -8.56
C PRO A 379 -10.01 7.67 -10.01
N GLU A 380 -9.75 8.95 -10.31
CA GLU A 380 -9.61 9.44 -11.69
C GLU A 380 -8.37 8.87 -12.39
N TRP A 381 -7.35 8.50 -11.62
CA TRP A 381 -6.08 7.97 -12.13
C TRP A 381 -6.04 6.45 -12.19
N TYR A 382 -7.04 5.76 -11.63
CA TYR A 382 -7.03 4.31 -11.48
C TYR A 382 -7.13 3.57 -12.84
N PRO A 383 -6.15 2.71 -13.21
CA PRO A 383 -6.17 2.05 -14.51
C PRO A 383 -7.28 1.00 -14.71
N GLY A 384 -7.87 0.52 -13.61
CA GLY A 384 -8.91 -0.52 -13.58
C GLY A 384 -8.47 -1.83 -12.94
N ASP A 385 -9.43 -2.55 -12.36
CA ASP A 385 -9.23 -3.80 -11.60
C ASP A 385 -8.52 -4.91 -12.40
N GLU A 386 -8.65 -4.91 -13.72
CA GLU A 386 -8.07 -5.89 -14.62
C GLU A 386 -6.57 -5.67 -14.91
N TYR A 387 -6.00 -4.56 -14.44
CA TYR A 387 -4.61 -4.19 -14.66
C TYR A 387 -3.79 -4.01 -13.37
N VAL A 388 -4.39 -4.18 -12.19
CA VAL A 388 -3.77 -3.90 -10.90
C VAL A 388 -3.96 -5.07 -9.93
N ASP A 389 -2.88 -5.55 -9.32
CA ASP A 389 -2.92 -6.60 -8.28
C ASP A 389 -2.97 -6.01 -6.87
N ILE A 390 -2.23 -4.91 -6.63
CA ILE A 390 -2.10 -4.24 -5.33
C ILE A 390 -2.30 -2.74 -5.54
N VAL A 391 -3.05 -2.09 -4.63
CA VAL A 391 -3.17 -0.63 -4.59
C VAL A 391 -2.28 -0.09 -3.46
N SER A 392 -1.65 1.07 -3.68
CA SER A 392 -0.69 1.62 -2.73
C SER A 392 -0.68 3.14 -2.73
N PHE A 393 0.02 3.69 -1.73
CA PHE A 393 0.43 5.09 -1.70
C PHE A 393 1.83 5.19 -1.08
N ASP A 394 2.47 6.34 -1.26
CA ASP A 394 3.78 6.66 -0.71
C ASP A 394 3.63 7.66 0.45
N SER A 395 4.22 7.35 1.61
CA SER A 395 3.90 7.97 2.90
C SER A 395 5.05 8.81 3.45
N TYR A 396 4.93 10.14 3.36
CA TYR A 396 5.95 11.08 3.83
C TYR A 396 5.39 12.14 4.80
N PRO A 397 4.81 11.76 5.95
CA PRO A 397 4.42 12.71 6.98
C PRO A 397 5.65 13.38 7.63
N GLU A 398 5.42 14.33 8.55
CA GLU A 398 6.49 14.96 9.32
C GLU A 398 7.40 13.92 9.99
N LYS A 399 8.70 14.20 10.05
CA LYS A 399 9.72 13.36 10.68
C LYS A 399 9.30 12.95 12.09
N TYR A 400 9.43 11.65 12.40
CA TYR A 400 8.97 10.99 13.64
C TYR A 400 7.45 10.91 13.85
N ASN A 401 6.62 11.23 12.85
CA ASN A 401 5.20 10.92 12.88
C ASN A 401 4.96 9.46 12.47
N TYR A 402 4.80 8.58 13.46
CA TYR A 402 4.57 7.14 13.26
C TYR A 402 3.09 6.76 13.13
N SER A 403 2.19 7.73 12.90
CA SER A 403 0.76 7.43 12.70
C SER A 403 0.55 6.57 11.45
N PRO A 404 -0.47 5.69 11.46
CA PRO A 404 -0.67 4.70 10.40
C PRO A 404 -1.16 5.29 9.06
N GLN A 405 -1.43 6.59 8.98
CA GLN A 405 -2.06 7.24 7.81
C GLN A 405 -3.35 6.53 7.39
N ASN A 406 -4.20 6.17 8.35
CA ASN A 406 -5.38 5.33 8.11
C ASN A 406 -6.39 5.92 7.12
N TYR A 407 -6.46 7.23 6.95
CA TYR A 407 -7.30 7.85 5.93
C TYR A 407 -6.88 7.43 4.50
N LYS A 408 -5.57 7.35 4.21
CA LYS A 408 -5.07 6.81 2.93
C LYS A 408 -5.37 5.33 2.77
N TYR A 409 -5.30 4.57 3.87
CA TYR A 409 -5.73 3.17 3.87
C TYR A 409 -7.20 3.04 3.48
N GLU A 410 -8.08 3.84 4.08
CA GLU A 410 -9.52 3.84 3.80
C GLU A 410 -9.84 4.25 2.35
N GLU A 411 -9.17 5.27 1.82
CA GLU A 411 -9.25 5.66 0.40
C GLU A 411 -8.90 4.48 -0.52
N LEU A 412 -7.85 3.71 -0.20
CA LEU A 412 -7.44 2.54 -0.97
C LEU A 412 -8.39 1.34 -0.81
N VAL A 413 -9.01 1.19 0.36
CA VAL A 413 -10.11 0.22 0.56
C VAL A 413 -11.28 0.58 -0.35
N GLU A 414 -11.68 1.85 -0.42
CA GLU A 414 -12.78 2.31 -1.27
C GLU A 414 -12.43 2.16 -2.76
N LEU A 415 -11.25 2.64 -3.17
CA LEU A 415 -10.75 2.57 -4.54
C LEU A 415 -10.81 1.15 -5.10
N SER A 416 -10.39 0.17 -4.30
CA SER A 416 -10.33 -1.25 -4.67
C SER A 416 -11.61 -2.03 -4.36
N SER A 417 -12.67 -1.35 -3.88
CA SER A 417 -13.89 -2.00 -3.37
C SER A 417 -13.62 -3.10 -2.34
N ASN A 418 -12.54 -2.94 -1.56
CA ASN A 418 -12.04 -3.90 -0.57
C ASN A 418 -11.65 -5.28 -1.16
N ARG A 419 -11.21 -5.32 -2.43
CA ARG A 419 -10.86 -6.57 -3.15
C ARG A 419 -9.39 -6.72 -3.50
N LYS A 420 -8.56 -5.70 -3.25
CA LYS A 420 -7.13 -5.70 -3.55
C LYS A 420 -6.32 -5.61 -2.24
N LEU A 421 -5.08 -6.09 -2.30
CA LEU A 421 -4.11 -5.81 -1.23
C LEU A 421 -3.81 -4.31 -1.19
N ILE A 422 -3.52 -3.81 0.00
CA ILE A 422 -3.14 -2.42 0.24
C ILE A 422 -1.71 -2.39 0.79
N ALA A 423 -0.82 -1.61 0.19
CA ALA A 423 0.58 -1.49 0.61
C ALA A 423 1.01 -0.04 0.83
N MET A 424 1.99 0.16 1.72
CA MET A 424 2.70 1.43 1.88
C MET A 424 4.03 1.31 1.13
N THR A 425 4.01 1.61 -0.16
CA THR A 425 5.09 1.23 -1.08
C THR A 425 6.36 2.04 -0.94
N GLU A 426 6.24 3.25 -0.39
CA GLU A 426 7.35 4.00 0.16
C GLU A 426 6.95 4.64 1.48
N ASN A 427 7.91 4.84 2.37
CA ASN A 427 7.69 5.64 3.56
C ASN A 427 8.95 6.33 4.07
N GLY A 428 8.76 7.47 4.74
CA GLY A 428 9.78 8.11 5.56
C GLY A 428 9.79 7.52 6.99
N PRO A 429 8.97 8.02 7.91
CA PRO A 429 8.69 7.35 9.17
C PRO A 429 8.00 6.00 8.96
N ILE A 430 8.38 4.97 9.69
CA ILE A 430 7.72 3.66 9.69
C ILE A 430 6.51 3.74 10.62
N PRO A 431 5.31 3.32 10.19
CA PRO A 431 4.13 3.34 11.06
C PRO A 431 4.34 2.46 12.28
N ASP A 432 3.83 2.90 13.42
CA ASP A 432 3.83 2.14 14.66
C ASP A 432 2.94 0.87 14.52
N PRO A 433 3.49 -0.35 14.70
CA PRO A 433 2.75 -1.60 14.56
C PRO A 433 1.56 -1.76 15.53
N ASP A 434 1.64 -1.18 16.73
CA ASP A 434 0.52 -1.18 17.67
C ASP A 434 -0.61 -0.30 17.13
N LEU A 435 -0.28 0.87 16.57
CA LEU A 435 -1.27 1.74 15.93
C LEU A 435 -1.86 1.12 14.67
N LEU A 436 -1.10 0.39 13.86
CA LEU A 436 -1.66 -0.35 12.70
C LEU A 436 -2.76 -1.32 13.14
N THR A 437 -2.57 -2.00 14.27
CA THR A 437 -3.53 -2.93 14.85
C THR A 437 -4.76 -2.18 15.39
N VAL A 438 -4.53 -1.10 16.14
CA VAL A 438 -5.60 -0.30 16.75
C VAL A 438 -6.49 0.33 15.68
N TYR A 439 -5.92 0.87 14.60
CA TYR A 439 -6.66 1.56 13.54
C TYR A 439 -7.21 0.64 12.45
N ASP A 440 -6.96 -0.68 12.54
CA ASP A 440 -7.34 -1.65 11.52
C ASP A 440 -6.83 -1.24 10.13
N SER A 441 -5.57 -0.84 10.08
CA SER A 441 -4.91 -0.33 8.86
C SER A 441 -3.64 -1.12 8.58
N MET A 442 -3.69 -2.44 8.81
CA MET A 442 -2.53 -3.31 8.64
C MET A 442 -2.22 -3.52 7.16
N TYR A 443 -1.34 -2.66 6.63
CA TYR A 443 -0.80 -2.77 5.27
C TYR A 443 -0.14 -4.13 5.02
N SER A 444 -0.14 -4.58 3.76
CA SER A 444 0.56 -5.80 3.37
C SER A 444 2.06 -5.72 3.64
N TYR A 445 2.67 -4.56 3.39
CA TYR A 445 4.07 -4.28 3.66
C TYR A 445 4.34 -2.77 3.68
N PHE A 446 5.49 -2.39 4.25
CA PHE A 446 6.08 -1.06 4.08
C PHE A 446 7.43 -1.16 3.36
N THR A 447 7.92 -0.09 2.74
CA THR A 447 9.30 -0.03 2.21
C THR A 447 9.91 1.34 2.49
N THR A 448 10.79 1.44 3.48
CA THR A 448 11.34 2.74 3.88
C THR A 448 12.35 3.24 2.86
N TRP A 449 12.24 4.51 2.47
CA TRP A 449 13.10 5.07 1.43
C TRP A 449 14.56 5.16 1.87
N ILE A 450 15.46 5.09 0.88
CA ILE A 450 16.90 5.12 1.10
C ILE A 450 17.32 6.42 1.81
N GLY A 451 18.14 6.30 2.85
CA GLY A 451 18.60 7.39 3.69
C GLY A 451 17.62 7.86 4.75
N LEU A 452 16.33 7.44 4.70
CA LEU A 452 15.32 7.89 5.66
C LEU A 452 15.21 7.02 6.90
N ILE A 453 15.93 5.89 6.96
CA ILE A 453 15.93 5.02 8.14
C ILE A 453 16.37 5.76 9.39
N THR A 454 17.52 6.45 9.36
CA THR A 454 17.98 7.21 10.53
C THR A 454 17.52 8.66 10.53
N ASP A 455 17.17 9.19 9.36
CA ASP A 455 16.67 10.55 9.29
C ASP A 455 15.26 10.62 9.88
N ASN A 456 14.34 9.72 9.53
CA ASN A 456 12.93 9.86 9.92
C ASN A 456 12.49 8.96 11.08
N ASN A 457 13.33 8.02 11.52
CA ASN A 457 13.00 7.08 12.58
C ASN A 457 14.01 7.13 13.72
N SER A 458 13.52 7.17 14.95
CA SER A 458 14.38 7.09 16.12
C SER A 458 14.94 5.68 16.29
N ILE A 459 16.11 5.56 16.93
CA ILE A 459 16.73 4.25 17.22
C ILE A 459 15.81 3.34 18.02
N ASP A 460 15.09 3.89 19.01
CA ASP A 460 14.19 3.11 19.85
C ASP A 460 13.00 2.59 19.05
N HIS A 461 12.41 3.44 18.19
CA HIS A 461 11.36 3.04 17.27
C HIS A 461 11.79 1.93 16.30
N LEU A 462 12.98 2.04 15.71
CA LEU A 462 13.50 0.98 14.83
C LEU A 462 13.66 -0.36 15.56
N LYS A 463 14.13 -0.35 16.80
CA LYS A 463 14.25 -1.59 17.59
C LYS A 463 12.88 -2.18 17.93
N GLU A 464 11.92 -1.33 18.25
CA GLU A 464 10.54 -1.73 18.53
C GLU A 464 9.90 -2.37 17.31
N VAL A 465 9.84 -1.64 16.19
CA VAL A 465 9.27 -2.12 14.92
C VAL A 465 9.85 -3.46 14.50
N TYR A 466 11.19 -3.57 14.38
CA TYR A 466 11.80 -4.79 13.84
C TYR A 466 11.75 -5.99 14.78
N ASN A 467 11.41 -5.81 16.06
CA ASN A 467 11.21 -6.90 17.02
C ASN A 467 9.74 -7.10 17.42
N HIS A 468 8.83 -6.39 16.75
CA HIS A 468 7.40 -6.47 17.03
C HIS A 468 6.80 -7.76 16.45
N GLU A 469 5.87 -8.41 17.17
CA GLU A 469 5.32 -9.72 16.77
C GLU A 469 4.50 -9.68 15.46
N ASN A 470 3.91 -8.54 15.14
CA ASN A 470 3.16 -8.31 13.89
C ASN A 470 4.03 -7.75 12.74
N VAL A 471 5.36 -7.68 12.89
CA VAL A 471 6.26 -7.22 11.83
C VAL A 471 7.10 -8.39 11.34
N ILE A 472 6.90 -8.78 10.09
CA ILE A 472 7.57 -9.94 9.50
C ILE A 472 8.93 -9.52 8.92
N THR A 473 9.99 -10.13 9.45
CA THR A 473 11.37 -9.96 8.96
C THR A 473 11.82 -11.15 8.11
N LEU A 474 13.00 -11.06 7.46
CA LEU A 474 13.49 -12.07 6.52
C LEU A 474 13.52 -13.49 7.11
N ASP A 475 13.89 -13.62 8.38
CA ASP A 475 13.96 -14.90 9.11
C ASP A 475 12.60 -15.54 9.40
N GLU A 476 11.51 -14.79 9.21
CA GLU A 476 10.13 -15.21 9.47
C GLU A 476 9.35 -15.49 8.19
N LEU A 477 9.92 -15.21 7.01
CA LEU A 477 9.30 -15.55 5.73
C LEU A 477 9.13 -17.08 5.58
N PRO A 478 8.00 -17.55 5.01
CA PRO A 478 7.85 -18.95 4.67
C PRO A 478 8.72 -19.30 3.47
N ASN A 479 8.93 -20.61 3.25
CA ASN A 479 9.52 -21.06 1.99
C ASN A 479 8.49 -20.95 0.86
N LEU A 480 8.69 -19.98 -0.03
CA LEU A 480 7.79 -19.71 -1.15
C LEU A 480 7.75 -20.85 -2.19
N ASP A 481 8.79 -21.67 -2.32
CA ASP A 481 8.84 -22.78 -3.29
C ASP A 481 7.81 -23.87 -3.00
N THR A 482 7.50 -24.08 -1.71
CA THR A 482 6.57 -25.08 -1.20
C THR A 482 5.27 -24.48 -0.67
N TYR A 483 5.13 -23.15 -0.69
CA TYR A 483 4.03 -22.44 -0.04
C TYR A 483 2.66 -22.88 -0.54
N LEU A 484 2.46 -22.97 -1.86
CA LEU A 484 1.19 -23.38 -2.44
C LEU A 484 0.79 -24.80 -2.04
N GLU A 485 1.76 -25.73 -2.00
CA GLU A 485 1.52 -27.09 -1.53
C GLU A 485 1.14 -27.13 -0.05
N VAL A 486 1.88 -26.42 0.81
CA VAL A 486 1.58 -26.31 2.25
C VAL A 486 0.20 -25.70 2.46
N ARG A 487 -0.12 -24.63 1.74
CA ARG A 487 -1.42 -23.95 1.78
C ARG A 487 -2.55 -24.91 1.41
N GLN A 488 -2.42 -25.65 0.30
CA GLN A 488 -3.43 -26.60 -0.14
C GLN A 488 -3.65 -27.74 0.86
N LEU A 489 -2.58 -28.26 1.47
CA LEU A 489 -2.68 -29.29 2.50
C LEU A 489 -3.39 -28.79 3.76
N LYS A 490 -3.11 -27.56 4.20
CA LYS A 490 -3.80 -26.92 5.33
C LYS A 490 -5.29 -26.71 5.04
N GLU A 491 -5.63 -26.25 3.84
CA GLU A 491 -7.04 -26.10 3.42
C GLU A 491 -7.75 -27.45 3.36
N THR A 492 -7.05 -28.51 2.92
CA THR A 492 -7.61 -29.86 2.92
C THR A 492 -7.94 -30.33 4.34
N ILE A 493 -7.09 -30.04 5.33
CA ILE A 493 -7.38 -30.35 6.75
C ILE A 493 -8.62 -29.58 7.22
N LYS A 494 -8.75 -28.30 6.85
CA LYS A 494 -9.90 -27.47 7.21
C LYS A 494 -11.21 -28.09 6.69
N ILE A 495 -11.27 -28.45 5.41
CA ILE A 495 -12.43 -29.11 4.80
C ILE A 495 -12.73 -30.46 5.47
N LEU A 496 -11.69 -31.24 5.81
CA LEU A 496 -11.87 -32.50 6.54
C LEU A 496 -12.48 -32.29 7.94
N ASN A 497 -12.13 -31.19 8.63
CA ASN A 497 -12.74 -30.85 9.90
C ASN A 497 -14.22 -30.49 9.73
N GLU A 498 -14.58 -29.70 8.71
CA GLU A 498 -15.98 -29.36 8.41
C GLU A 498 -16.81 -30.63 8.13
N TYR A 499 -16.30 -31.54 7.30
CA TYR A 499 -16.96 -32.83 7.06
C TYR A 499 -17.08 -33.72 8.29
N ARG A 500 -16.11 -33.63 9.21
CA ARG A 500 -16.17 -34.35 10.49
C ARG A 500 -17.26 -33.77 11.38
N GLU A 501 -17.36 -32.44 11.47
CA GLU A 501 -18.39 -31.74 12.24
C GLU A 501 -19.79 -32.04 11.72
N ASP A 502 -19.94 -32.16 10.39
CA ASP A 502 -21.19 -32.52 9.73
C ASP A 502 -21.49 -34.04 9.71
N GLU A 503 -20.69 -34.86 10.41
CA GLU A 503 -20.79 -36.33 10.43
C GLU A 503 -20.74 -37.01 9.04
N GLN A 504 -20.13 -36.36 8.05
CA GLN A 504 -20.00 -36.85 6.67
C GLN A 504 -18.81 -37.79 6.46
N ILE A 505 -17.90 -37.90 7.44
CA ILE A 505 -16.72 -38.77 7.42
C ILE A 505 -16.58 -39.54 8.75
N GLU A 506 -16.29 -40.84 8.67
CA GLU A 506 -16.06 -41.65 9.87
C GLU A 506 -14.74 -41.27 10.55
N GLU A 507 -14.76 -41.19 11.88
CA GLU A 507 -13.61 -40.79 12.72
C GLU A 507 -12.30 -41.55 12.41
N PRO A 508 -12.27 -42.88 12.15
CA PRO A 508 -11.03 -43.56 11.77
C PRO A 508 -10.46 -43.08 10.44
N ILE A 509 -11.33 -42.82 9.45
CA ILE A 509 -10.93 -42.37 8.11
C ILE A 509 -10.38 -40.94 8.20
N PHE A 510 -11.05 -40.07 8.95
CA PHE A 510 -10.59 -38.71 9.22
C PHE A 510 -9.18 -38.72 9.84
N ASN A 511 -8.97 -39.52 10.89
CA ASN A 511 -7.67 -39.58 11.58
C ASN A 511 -6.54 -40.10 10.68
N ASP A 512 -6.81 -41.11 9.85
CA ASP A 512 -5.84 -41.62 8.87
C ASP A 512 -5.48 -40.55 7.83
N MET A 513 -6.47 -39.82 7.30
CA MET A 513 -6.25 -38.76 6.30
C MET A 513 -5.43 -37.60 6.88
N VAL A 514 -5.79 -37.10 8.06
CA VAL A 514 -5.07 -36.02 8.75
C VAL A 514 -3.64 -36.45 9.09
N SER A 515 -3.44 -37.70 9.51
CA SER A 515 -2.11 -38.25 9.78
C SER A 515 -1.20 -38.23 8.53
N VAL A 516 -1.72 -38.66 7.38
CA VAL A 516 -0.98 -38.61 6.10
C VAL A 516 -0.65 -37.16 5.70
N ILE A 517 -1.60 -36.24 5.85
CA ILE A 517 -1.36 -34.83 5.52
C ILE A 517 -0.29 -34.23 6.44
N ASN A 518 -0.34 -34.50 7.74
CA ASN A 518 0.67 -34.04 8.69
C ASN A 518 2.06 -34.58 8.37
N GLN A 519 2.17 -35.84 7.92
CA GLN A 519 3.43 -36.40 7.46
C GLN A 519 3.97 -35.64 6.22
N LEU A 520 3.11 -35.31 5.26
CA LEU A 520 3.50 -34.53 4.08
C LEU A 520 3.93 -33.11 4.43
N LEU A 521 3.26 -32.46 5.39
CA LEU A 521 3.66 -31.15 5.89
C LEU A 521 5.05 -31.18 6.52
N GLU A 522 5.36 -32.21 7.30
CA GLU A 522 6.70 -32.38 7.88
C GLU A 522 7.77 -32.63 6.80
N GLU A 523 7.48 -33.46 5.79
CA GLU A 523 8.38 -33.68 4.65
C GLU A 523 8.63 -32.40 3.81
N LEU A 524 7.66 -31.48 3.76
CA LEU A 524 7.83 -30.17 3.09
C LEU A 524 8.61 -29.19 3.95
N ARG A 525 8.46 -29.26 5.28
CA ARG A 525 9.22 -28.45 6.24
C ARG A 525 10.70 -28.81 6.25
N GLU A 526 11.05 -30.09 6.14
CA GLU A 526 12.44 -30.56 6.05
C GLU A 526 13.18 -30.13 4.77
N LYS A 527 12.47 -29.54 3.79
CA LYS A 527 13.05 -28.95 2.57
C LYS A 527 13.33 -27.45 2.69
N GLN A 528 12.97 -26.81 3.81
CA GLN A 528 13.43 -25.48 4.18
C GLN A 528 14.87 -25.54 4.67
#